data_AF-A0A7W1UL92-F1
#
_entry.id   AF-A0A7W1UL92-F1
#
_cell.length_a   1.000
_cell.length_b   1.000
_cell.length_c   1.000
_cell.angle_alpha   90.00
_cell.angle_beta   90.00
_cell.angle_gamma   90.00
#
_symmetry.space_group_name_H-M   'P 1'
#
loop_
_entity.id
_entity.type
_entity.pdbx_description
1 polymer ?
#
loop_
_entity_poly.entity_id
_entity_poly.type
_entity_poly.pdbx_seq_one_letter_code
_entity_poly.pdbx_strand_id
1 'polypeptide(L)'
;MNQDHDHGEGVGMALGFRIFEDAGQMFYAEAEITPYVDEPNALGATLVFHPLNDVDPTAADEEMDWPALVLDIDDDLKREPTGPVRQQFQAILGQLSAMSEGQLREYLQQAREESEAGEEEEEESA
;
A
#
# COMPACT_ATOMS: atom_id res chain seq x y z
N MET A 1 15.33 -4.56 13.36
CA MET A 1 14.96 -5.85 12.75
C MET A 1 14.13 -5.43 11.56
N ASN A 2 14.74 -5.39 10.38
CA ASN A 2 14.00 -5.08 9.16
C ASN A 2 13.22 -6.36 8.84
N GLN A 3 11.90 -6.30 8.92
CA GLN A 3 11.04 -7.37 8.44
C GLN A 3 10.87 -7.12 6.95
N ASP A 4 11.56 -7.91 6.13
CA ASP A 4 11.35 -7.92 4.69
C ASP A 4 9.90 -8.35 4.44
N HIS A 5 9.09 -7.44 3.90
CA HIS A 5 7.74 -7.73 3.39
C HIS A 5 7.88 -8.49 2.07
N ASP A 6 8.30 -9.75 2.13
CA ASP A 6 8.32 -10.62 0.97
C ASP A 6 6.86 -10.91 0.58
N HIS A 7 6.42 -10.33 -0.56
CA HIS A 7 5.10 -10.50 -1.16
C HIS A 7 4.91 -11.95 -1.65
N GLY A 8 4.92 -12.92 -0.74
CA GLY A 8 4.49 -14.29 -1.03
C GLY A 8 3.01 -14.30 -1.42
N GLU A 9 2.58 -15.34 -2.14
CA GLU A 9 1.21 -15.63 -2.61
C GLU A 9 0.17 -15.75 -1.47
N GLY A 10 0.01 -14.69 -0.67
CA GLY A 10 -0.96 -14.55 0.40
C GLY A 10 -2.28 -14.03 -0.14
N VAL A 11 -3.38 -14.48 0.47
CA VAL A 11 -4.71 -13.93 0.17
C VAL A 11 -4.80 -12.53 0.79
N GLY A 12 -4.46 -11.50 0.00
CA GLY A 12 -4.68 -10.09 0.34
C GLY A 12 -6.10 -9.65 0.06
N MET A 13 -6.60 -8.71 0.88
CA MET A 13 -7.87 -8.04 0.63
C MET A 13 -7.64 -6.55 0.39
N ALA A 14 -7.85 -6.14 -0.87
CA ALA A 14 -7.96 -4.77 -1.32
C ALA A 14 -9.19 -4.06 -0.74
N LEU A 15 -9.00 -2.99 0.02
CA LEU A 15 -10.05 -2.26 0.73
C LEU A 15 -9.84 -0.75 0.68
N GLY A 16 -10.73 -0.07 -0.04
CA GLY A 16 -10.84 1.38 -0.02
C GLY A 16 -10.26 1.99 -1.27
N PHE A 17 -11.13 2.46 -2.14
CA PHE A 17 -10.81 3.19 -3.35
C PHE A 17 -10.96 4.68 -3.06
N ARG A 18 -9.86 5.44 -3.07
CA ARG A 18 -9.92 6.89 -2.96
C ARG A 18 -9.16 7.52 -4.10
N ILE A 19 -9.85 8.39 -4.82
CA ILE A 19 -9.25 9.19 -5.87
C ILE A 19 -8.97 10.59 -5.33
N PHE A 20 -7.74 11.07 -5.47
CA PHE A 20 -7.33 12.41 -5.08
C PHE A 20 -6.32 12.99 -6.08
N GLU A 21 -6.14 14.31 -6.07
CA GLU A 21 -5.26 15.02 -7.01
C GLU A 21 -4.00 15.52 -6.31
N ASP A 22 -2.80 15.08 -6.65
CA ASP A 22 -1.54 15.62 -6.13
C ASP A 22 -0.72 16.32 -7.22
N ALA A 23 -0.36 17.58 -6.99
CA ALA A 23 0.41 18.41 -7.93
C ALA A 23 -0.13 18.44 -9.39
N GLY A 24 -1.45 18.34 -9.59
CA GLY A 24 -2.07 18.29 -10.92
C GLY A 24 -2.18 16.90 -11.54
N GLN A 25 -1.83 15.84 -10.80
CA GLN A 25 -1.94 14.45 -11.21
C GLN A 25 -2.97 13.72 -10.35
N MET A 26 -3.83 12.93 -10.99
CA MET A 26 -4.83 12.13 -10.28
C MET A 26 -4.23 10.80 -9.85
N PHE A 27 -4.50 10.41 -8.61
CA PHE A 27 -4.08 9.14 -8.02
C PHE A 27 -5.30 8.37 -7.53
N TYR A 28 -5.26 7.06 -7.73
CA TYR A 28 -6.11 6.08 -7.09
C TYR A 28 -5.30 5.42 -5.97
N ALA A 29 -5.72 5.64 -4.72
CA ALA A 29 -5.18 4.96 -3.55
C ALA A 29 -6.04 3.74 -3.23
N GLU A 30 -5.35 2.64 -3.03
CA GLU A 30 -5.84 1.37 -2.53
C GLU A 30 -5.11 1.02 -1.23
N ALA A 31 -5.77 0.27 -0.35
CA ALA A 31 -5.12 -0.33 0.80
C ALA A 31 -5.29 -1.84 0.76
N GLU A 32 -4.20 -2.57 0.93
CA GLU A 32 -4.20 -4.01 1.03
C GLU A 32 -3.98 -4.42 2.49
N ILE A 33 -4.85 -5.29 3.01
CA ILE A 33 -4.67 -5.90 4.33
C ILE A 33 -4.32 -7.36 4.11
N THR A 34 -3.14 -7.76 4.56
CA THR A 34 -2.57 -9.09 4.34
C THR A 34 -2.02 -9.67 5.64
N PRO A 35 -2.08 -10.99 5.84
CA PRO A 35 -1.36 -11.64 6.94
C PRO A 35 0.15 -11.70 6.65
N TYR A 36 0.98 -11.65 7.70
CA TYR A 36 2.41 -11.91 7.54
C TYR A 36 2.68 -13.37 7.18
N VAL A 37 3.70 -13.60 6.37
CA VAL A 37 4.14 -14.95 5.98
C VAL A 37 4.58 -15.75 7.21
N ASP A 38 5.39 -15.14 8.07
CA ASP A 38 5.93 -15.78 9.28
C ASP A 38 4.92 -15.81 10.44
N GLU A 39 3.97 -14.89 10.45
CA GLU A 39 2.97 -14.74 11.51
C GLU A 39 1.56 -14.57 10.92
N PRO A 40 0.92 -15.65 10.43
CA PRO A 40 -0.36 -15.55 9.70
C PRO A 40 -1.55 -15.07 10.54
N ASN A 41 -1.37 -14.94 11.87
CA ASN A 41 -2.36 -14.37 12.78
C ASN A 41 -2.16 -12.88 13.04
N ALA A 42 -1.06 -12.30 12.57
CA ALA A 42 -0.82 -10.86 12.56
C ALA A 42 -1.14 -10.35 11.15
N LEU A 43 -1.88 -9.25 11.08
CA LEU A 43 -2.20 -8.57 9.82
C LEU A 43 -1.30 -7.34 9.67
N GLY A 44 -0.82 -7.06 8.46
CA GLY A 44 -0.22 -5.80 8.06
C GLY A 44 -1.15 -4.99 7.16
N ALA A 45 -0.75 -3.76 6.79
CA ALA A 45 -1.43 -3.03 5.74
C ALA A 45 -0.46 -2.24 4.86
N THR A 46 -0.73 -2.25 3.56
CA THR A 46 0.06 -1.57 2.55
C THR A 46 -0.85 -0.60 1.80
N LEU A 47 -0.37 0.61 1.54
CA LEU A 47 -1.01 1.55 0.62
C LEU A 47 -0.39 1.40 -0.77
N VAL A 48 -1.25 1.37 -1.78
CA VAL A 48 -0.86 1.30 -3.18
C VAL A 48 -1.43 2.51 -3.91
N PHE A 49 -0.57 3.32 -4.52
CA PHE A 49 -0.95 4.53 -5.23
C PHE A 49 -0.73 4.37 -6.72
N HIS A 50 -1.82 4.42 -7.47
CA HIS A 50 -1.83 4.28 -8.91
C HIS A 50 -2.07 5.64 -9.57
N PRO A 51 -1.13 6.17 -10.36
CA PRO A 51 -1.39 7.37 -11.15
C PRO A 51 -2.42 7.05 -12.25
N LEU A 52 -3.41 7.93 -12.41
CA LEU A 52 -4.51 7.75 -13.36
C LEU A 52 -4.27 8.41 -14.73
N ASN A 53 -3.24 9.25 -14.85
CA ASN A 53 -3.07 10.14 -16.00
C ASN A 53 -2.84 9.42 -17.35
N ASP A 54 -2.35 8.18 -17.32
CA ASP A 54 -1.97 7.40 -18.52
C ASP A 54 -2.77 6.09 -18.66
N VAL A 55 -3.88 5.96 -17.93
CA VAL A 55 -4.67 4.73 -17.91
C VAL A 55 -5.73 4.80 -18.98
N ASP A 56 -5.61 3.95 -20.00
CA ASP A 56 -6.66 3.73 -20.98
C ASP A 56 -7.63 2.65 -20.46
N PRO A 57 -8.83 3.01 -19.96
CA PRO A 57 -9.80 2.03 -19.45
C PRO A 57 -10.40 1.16 -20.55
N THR A 58 -10.07 1.42 -21.82
CA THR A 58 -10.55 0.67 -22.99
C THR A 58 -9.49 -0.25 -23.60
N ALA A 59 -8.27 -0.22 -23.07
CA ALA A 59 -7.23 -1.17 -23.44
C ALA A 59 -7.69 -2.58 -23.02
N ALA A 60 -7.87 -3.46 -24.01
CA ALA A 60 -8.48 -4.78 -23.85
C ALA A 60 -7.46 -5.90 -23.61
N ASP A 61 -6.20 -5.56 -23.34
CA ASP A 61 -5.12 -6.54 -23.21
C ASP A 61 -4.88 -6.97 -21.75
N GLU A 62 -4.34 -8.19 -21.65
CA GLU A 62 -3.97 -8.97 -20.47
C GLU A 62 -3.19 -8.15 -19.44
N GLU A 63 -3.48 -8.38 -18.15
CA GLU A 63 -2.70 -7.94 -16.97
C GLU A 63 -1.86 -6.67 -17.20
N MET A 64 -2.54 -5.53 -17.29
CA MET A 64 -1.87 -4.25 -17.42
C MET A 64 -1.04 -4.01 -16.15
N ASP A 65 0.29 -4.04 -16.27
CA ASP A 65 1.23 -3.61 -15.22
C ASP A 65 1.02 -2.12 -14.97
N TRP A 66 0.04 -1.83 -14.12
CA TRP A 66 -0.29 -0.47 -13.76
C TRP A 66 0.84 0.06 -12.87
N PRO A 67 1.52 1.16 -13.24
CA PRO A 67 2.47 1.78 -12.33
C PRO A 67 1.85 1.97 -10.94
N ALA A 68 2.59 1.57 -9.91
CA ALA A 68 2.14 1.62 -8.54
C ALA A 68 3.30 2.11 -7.67
N LEU A 69 3.00 3.05 -6.79
CA LEU A 69 3.88 3.39 -5.68
C LEU A 69 3.33 2.67 -4.46
N VAL A 70 4.13 1.80 -3.87
CA VAL A 70 3.75 0.93 -2.76
C VAL A 70 4.40 1.46 -1.49
N LEU A 71 3.65 1.51 -0.40
CA LEU A 71 4.16 1.90 0.91
C LEU A 71 3.58 1.00 1.98
N ASP A 72 4.45 0.38 2.77
CA ASP A 72 4.02 -0.28 4.00
C ASP A 72 3.71 0.76 5.08
N ILE A 73 2.52 0.69 5.67
CA ILE A 73 2.07 1.64 6.71
C ILE A 73 1.90 0.95 8.05
N ASP A 74 2.51 -0.23 8.22
CA ASP A 74 2.20 -1.07 9.36
C ASP A 74 2.53 -0.43 10.72
N ASP A 75 3.67 0.24 10.78
CA ASP A 75 4.18 0.93 11.98
C ASP A 75 3.24 2.05 12.46
N ASP A 76 2.40 2.58 11.56
CA ASP A 76 1.44 3.65 11.86
C ASP A 76 0.07 3.12 12.35
N LEU A 77 -0.18 1.82 12.21
CA LEU A 77 -1.44 1.20 12.58
C LEU A 77 -1.55 0.95 14.09
N LYS A 78 -2.62 1.43 14.70
CA LYS A 78 -2.96 1.15 16.11
C LYS A 78 -3.81 -0.10 16.21
N ARG A 79 -3.18 -1.25 16.38
CA ARG A 79 -3.85 -2.56 16.61
C ARG A 79 -3.14 -3.38 17.70
N GLU A 80 -3.81 -4.42 18.16
CA GLU A 80 -3.22 -5.43 19.06
C GLU A 80 -2.76 -6.64 18.21
N PRO A 81 -1.46 -6.81 17.93
CA PRO A 81 -0.97 -7.81 16.97
C PRO A 81 -1.25 -9.26 17.40
N THR A 82 -1.37 -9.49 18.71
CA THR A 82 -1.70 -10.81 19.29
C THR A 82 -3.20 -11.03 19.46
N GLY A 83 -4.03 -10.05 19.09
CA GLY A 83 -5.49 -10.14 19.18
C GLY A 83 -6.09 -11.04 18.10
N PRO A 84 -7.38 -11.40 18.19
CA PRO A 84 -8.04 -12.14 17.12
C PRO A 84 -7.98 -11.40 15.77
N VAL A 85 -7.63 -12.09 14.68
CA VAL A 85 -7.50 -11.54 13.30
C VAL A 85 -8.67 -10.63 12.91
N ARG A 86 -9.91 -11.03 13.23
CA ARG A 86 -11.11 -10.23 12.95
C ARG A 86 -11.09 -8.86 13.64
N GLN A 87 -10.59 -8.77 14.86
CA GLN A 87 -10.50 -7.50 15.60
C GLN A 87 -9.40 -6.62 15.03
N GLN A 88 -8.24 -7.21 14.68
CA GLN A 88 -7.16 -6.49 13.98
C GLN A 88 -7.67 -5.91 12.66
N PHE A 89 -8.32 -6.73 11.84
CA PHE A 89 -8.89 -6.32 10.56
C PHE A 89 -9.86 -5.14 10.71
N GLN A 90 -10.79 -5.21 11.68
CA GLN A 90 -11.73 -4.12 11.96
C GLN A 90 -11.03 -2.84 12.44
N ALA A 91 -9.97 -2.95 13.24
CA ALA A 91 -9.19 -1.82 13.71
C ALA A 91 -8.42 -1.15 12.56
N ILE A 92 -7.77 -1.94 11.70
CA ILE A 92 -7.06 -1.46 10.50
C ILE A 92 -8.06 -0.77 9.57
N LEU A 93 -9.17 -1.44 9.22
CA LEU A 93 -10.19 -0.88 8.34
C LEU A 93 -10.78 0.43 8.87
N GLY A 94 -11.01 0.51 10.18
CA GLY A 94 -11.46 1.74 10.84
C GLY A 94 -10.48 2.89 10.63
N GLN A 95 -9.19 2.65 10.79
CA GLN A 95 -8.14 3.66 10.60
C GLN A 95 -8.01 4.09 9.14
N LEU A 96 -7.95 3.14 8.21
CA LEU A 96 -7.94 3.40 6.76
C LEU A 96 -9.17 4.22 6.32
N SER A 97 -10.36 3.90 6.86
CA SER A 97 -11.58 4.65 6.56
C SER A 97 -11.59 6.07 7.12
N ALA A 98 -10.82 6.32 8.18
CA ALA A 98 -10.72 7.62 8.83
C ALA A 98 -9.60 8.50 8.28
N MET A 99 -8.71 7.96 7.43
CA MET A 99 -7.62 8.74 6.83
C MET A 99 -8.16 9.94 6.06
N SER A 100 -7.51 11.08 6.24
CA SER A 100 -7.79 12.29 5.47
C SER A 100 -7.02 12.30 4.16
N GLU A 101 -7.45 13.12 3.21
CA GLU A 101 -6.71 13.34 1.97
C GLU A 101 -5.30 13.91 2.21
N GLY A 102 -5.14 14.75 3.23
CA GLY A 102 -3.82 15.27 3.62
C GLY A 102 -2.84 14.16 4.02
N GLN A 103 -3.30 13.20 4.82
CA GLN A 103 -2.49 12.03 5.19
C GLN A 103 -2.15 11.16 3.97
N LEU A 104 -3.09 10.98 3.03
CA LEU A 104 -2.82 10.22 1.81
C LEU A 104 -1.72 10.88 0.95
N ARG A 105 -1.65 12.21 0.94
CA ARG A 105 -0.56 12.93 0.25
C ARG A 105 0.77 12.77 0.96
N GLU A 106 0.78 12.80 2.28
CA GLU A 106 1.99 12.54 3.08
C GLU A 106 2.53 11.13 2.80
N TYR A 107 1.66 10.12 2.78
CA TYR A 107 2.04 8.76 2.42
C TYR A 107 2.47 8.62 0.95
N LEU A 108 1.81 9.29 0.00
CA LEU A 108 2.25 9.31 -1.40
C LEU A 108 3.67 9.87 -1.54
N GLN A 109 4.00 10.91 -0.77
CA GLN A 109 5.34 11.49 -0.77
C GLN A 109 6.38 10.51 -0.20
N GLN A 110 6.05 9.80 0.89
CA GLN A 110 6.92 8.75 1.44
C GLN A 110 7.14 7.61 0.44
N ALA A 111 6.07 7.16 -0.24
CA ALA A 111 6.16 6.11 -1.25
C ALA A 111 7.08 6.49 -2.42
N ARG A 112 7.10 7.77 -2.82
CA ARG A 112 8.05 8.29 -3.84
C ARG A 112 9.49 8.24 -3.33
N GLU A 113 9.71 8.68 -2.10
CA GLU A 113 11.05 8.70 -1.49
C GLU A 113 11.63 7.28 -1.32
N GLU A 114 10.82 6.30 -0.94
CA GLU A 114 11.24 4.90 -0.84
C GLU A 114 11.54 4.26 -2.21
N SER A 115 10.72 4.57 -3.22
CA SER A 115 10.96 4.12 -4.60
C SER A 115 12.27 4.67 -5.15
N GLU A 116 12.56 5.96 -4.94
CA GLU A 116 13.81 6.59 -5.39
C GLU A 116 15.03 6.03 -4.64
N ALA A 117 14.91 5.76 -3.34
CA ALA A 117 15.99 5.17 -2.55
C ALA A 117 16.32 3.73 -2.96
N GLY A 118 15.33 2.92 -3.35
CA GLY A 118 15.54 1.55 -3.84
C GLY A 118 16.27 1.48 -5.18
N GLU A 119 16.08 2.47 -6.05
CA GLU A 119 16.76 2.55 -7.36
C GLU A 119 18.26 2.88 -7.23
N GLU A 120 18.66 3.67 -6.22
CA GLU A 120 20.07 4.03 -5.99
C GLU A 120 20.91 2.87 -5.43
N GLU A 121 20.33 1.94 -4.67
CA GLU A 121 21.03 0.77 -4.11
C GLU A 121 21.30 -0.34 -5.16
N GLU A 122 20.47 -0.41 -6.20
CA GLU A 122 20.66 -1.35 -7.32
C GLU A 122 21.78 -0.92 -8.28
N GLU A 123 22.00 0.39 -8.48
CA GLU A 123 23.09 0.91 -9.33
C GLU A 123 24.49 0.77 -8.68
N GLU A 124 24.62 0.83 -7.35
CA GLU A 124 25.91 0.59 -6.66
C GLU A 124 26.30 -0.90 -6.58
N SER A 125 25.35 -1.80 -6.84
CA SER A 125 25.54 -3.25 -6.78
C SER A 125 25.83 -3.90 -8.15
N ALA A 126 25.83 -3.12 -9.24
CA ALA A 126 26.00 -3.58 -10.62
C ALA A 126 27.43 -3.43 -11.19
#